data_AF-A0A4V1S7F6-F1
#
_entry.id   AF-A0A4V1S7F6-F1
#
_cell.length_a   1.000
_cell.length_b   1.000
_cell.length_c   1.000
_cell.angle_alpha   90.00
_cell.angle_beta   90.00
_cell.angle_gamma   90.00
#
_symmetry.space_group_name_H-M   'P 1'
#
loop_
_entity.id
_entity.type
_entity.pdbx_description
1 polymer ?
#
loop_
_entity_poly.entity_id
_entity_poly.type
_entity_poly.pdbx_seq_one_letter_code
_entity_poly.pdbx_strand_id
1 'polypeptide(L)'
;MEVSISPTPPSSEATETRTPVYPLPKVLLGKVEQADYNKWLKRKAAAHLKRDRKRWKKAVITGVGYKQAIHDAVVKHTGVDPYSGKDLNWKQLHTYNNEQSKAGGSTYKRDFNQLPTIDHVNNEATENPVFEILSWEVNDAKNDMSHDSFVELCKTIAAHKEKKQP
;
A
#
# COMPACT_ATOMS: atom_id res chain seq x y z
N MET A 1 5.24 68.70 -15.68
CA MET A 1 5.93 67.75 -14.78
C MET A 1 4.87 66.82 -14.24
N GLU A 2 4.59 65.75 -14.97
CA GLU A 2 3.54 64.77 -14.63
C GLU A 2 4.15 63.68 -13.74
N VAL A 3 3.61 63.52 -12.53
CA VAL A 3 4.01 62.46 -11.60
C VAL A 3 3.11 61.26 -11.87
N SER A 4 3.66 60.29 -12.59
CA SER A 4 3.03 58.99 -12.88
C SER A 4 2.99 58.14 -11.60
N ILE A 5 1.78 57.92 -11.07
CA ILE A 5 1.55 56.98 -9.96
C ILE A 5 1.25 55.61 -10.57
N SER A 6 2.21 54.69 -10.47
CA SER A 6 2.03 53.29 -10.84
C SER A 6 1.05 52.59 -9.86
N PRO A 7 0.12 51.76 -10.33
CA PRO A 7 -0.73 50.97 -9.46
C PRO A 7 0.01 49.74 -8.93
N THR A 8 -0.05 49.55 -7.61
CA THR A 8 0.32 48.31 -6.92
C THR A 8 -0.58 47.17 -7.38
N PRO A 9 -0.06 45.97 -7.74
CA PRO A 9 -0.89 44.82 -8.03
C PRO A 9 -1.42 44.18 -6.73
N PRO A 10 -2.70 43.76 -6.66
CA PRO A 10 -3.17 42.97 -5.53
C PRO A 10 -2.91 41.48 -5.76
N SER A 11 -2.48 40.84 -4.67
CA SER A 11 -2.76 39.45 -4.28
C SER A 11 -2.29 38.32 -5.22
N SER A 12 -1.15 37.70 -4.85
CA SER A 12 -0.87 36.34 -5.31
C SER A 12 -1.84 35.37 -4.61
N GLU A 13 -2.68 34.73 -5.42
CA GLU A 13 -3.56 33.63 -5.03
C GLU A 13 -2.83 32.62 -4.12
N ALA A 14 -3.40 32.39 -2.94
CA ALA A 14 -3.10 31.20 -2.17
C ALA A 14 -3.48 29.98 -3.02
N THR A 15 -2.51 29.13 -3.29
CA THR A 15 -2.73 27.83 -3.93
C THR A 15 -3.63 26.99 -3.03
N GLU A 16 -4.93 26.99 -3.35
CA GLU A 16 -5.90 26.11 -2.70
C GLU A 16 -5.59 24.68 -3.15
N THR A 17 -4.75 23.99 -2.36
CA THR A 17 -4.41 22.59 -2.57
C THR A 17 -5.64 21.74 -2.24
N ARG A 18 -6.58 21.68 -3.19
CA ARG A 18 -7.74 20.80 -3.10
C ARG A 18 -7.19 19.37 -3.05
N THR A 19 -7.25 18.77 -1.87
CA THR A 19 -6.69 17.44 -1.61
C THR A 19 -7.30 16.44 -2.60
N PRO A 20 -6.52 15.57 -3.25
CA PRO A 20 -7.08 14.58 -4.16
C PRO A 20 -8.11 13.72 -3.42
N VAL A 21 -9.33 13.73 -3.92
CA VAL A 21 -10.40 12.81 -3.49
C VAL A 21 -10.12 11.49 -4.20
N TYR A 22 -9.80 10.44 -3.44
CA TYR A 22 -9.55 9.10 -3.99
C TYR A 22 -10.89 8.36 -4.08
N PRO A 23 -11.52 8.21 -5.26
CA PRO A 23 -12.81 7.53 -5.38
C PRO A 23 -12.64 6.04 -5.06
N LEU A 24 -13.70 5.41 -4.56
CA LEU A 24 -13.71 3.97 -4.27
C LEU A 24 -13.55 3.19 -5.59
N PRO A 25 -12.48 2.39 -5.76
CA PRO A 25 -12.28 1.61 -6.98
C PRO A 25 -13.41 0.59 -7.19
N LYS A 26 -13.80 0.36 -8.45
CA LYS A 26 -14.93 -0.53 -8.80
C LYS A 26 -14.81 -1.94 -8.22
N VAL A 27 -13.59 -2.46 -8.15
CA VAL A 27 -13.26 -3.79 -7.60
C VAL A 27 -13.59 -3.93 -6.09
N LEU A 28 -13.79 -2.81 -5.41
CA LEU A 28 -14.11 -2.72 -3.98
C LEU A 28 -15.59 -2.44 -3.69
N LEU A 29 -16.41 -2.17 -4.71
CA LEU A 29 -17.84 -1.93 -4.53
C LEU A 29 -18.50 -3.14 -3.86
N GLY A 30 -19.31 -2.87 -2.83
CA GLY A 30 -19.97 -3.91 -2.02
C GLY A 30 -19.03 -4.70 -1.09
N LYS A 31 -17.73 -4.40 -1.08
CA LYS A 31 -16.75 -5.02 -0.18
C LYS A 31 -16.39 -4.10 1.00
N VAL A 32 -16.23 -2.80 0.73
CA VAL A 32 -15.89 -1.78 1.73
C VAL A 32 -16.55 -0.44 1.38
N GLU A 33 -16.76 0.38 2.40
CA GLU A 33 -17.27 1.73 2.24
C GLU A 33 -16.17 2.73 1.86
N GLN A 34 -16.54 3.82 1.17
CA GLN A 34 -15.62 4.88 0.75
C GLN A 34 -14.82 5.46 1.93
N ALA A 35 -15.45 5.63 3.09
CA ALA A 35 -14.81 6.17 4.29
C ALA A 35 -13.72 5.21 4.84
N ASP A 36 -14.00 3.91 4.85
CA ASP A 36 -13.06 2.90 5.32
C ASP A 36 -11.87 2.74 4.36
N TYR A 37 -12.12 2.81 3.06
CA TYR A 37 -11.08 2.86 2.05
C TYR A 37 -10.16 4.07 2.23
N ASN A 38 -10.73 5.27 2.39
CA ASN A 38 -9.96 6.51 2.60
C ASN A 38 -9.11 6.44 3.86
N LYS A 39 -9.67 5.89 4.94
CA LYS A 39 -8.97 5.68 6.22
C LYS A 39 -7.83 4.68 6.07
N TRP A 40 -8.04 3.58 5.35
CA TRP A 40 -7.00 2.59 5.06
C TRP A 40 -5.88 3.19 4.21
N LEU A 41 -6.22 3.90 3.13
CA LEU A 41 -5.26 4.55 2.24
C LEU A 41 -4.38 5.54 2.98
N LYS A 42 -4.99 6.41 3.82
CA LYS A 42 -4.26 7.35 4.67
C LYS A 42 -3.29 6.64 5.61
N ARG A 43 -3.73 5.55 6.26
CA ARG A 43 -2.90 4.79 7.22
C ARG A 43 -1.74 4.09 6.53
N LYS A 44 -1.98 3.42 5.40
CA LYS A 44 -0.94 2.73 4.63
C LYS A 44 0.10 3.69 4.09
N ALA A 45 -0.33 4.82 3.49
CA ALA A 45 0.58 5.86 3.01
C ALA A 45 1.45 6.43 4.14
N ALA A 46 0.86 6.76 5.30
CA ALA A 46 1.61 7.29 6.44
C ALA A 46 2.61 6.27 7.01
N ALA A 47 2.24 5.00 7.10
CA ALA A 47 3.10 3.94 7.60
C ALA A 47 4.32 3.72 6.69
N HIS A 48 4.11 3.65 5.37
CA HIS A 48 5.18 3.47 4.39
C HIS A 48 6.09 4.69 4.35
N LEU A 49 5.54 5.89 4.24
CA LEU A 49 6.31 7.13 4.31
C LEU A 49 7.22 7.19 5.55
N LYS A 50 6.72 6.80 6.72
CA LYS A 50 7.52 6.74 7.96
C LYS A 50 8.65 5.71 7.86
N ARG A 51 8.34 4.50 7.37
CA ARG A 51 9.31 3.40 7.23
C ARG A 51 10.42 3.78 6.25
N ASP A 52 10.05 4.34 5.11
CA ASP A 52 10.95 4.60 4.00
C ASP A 52 11.81 5.85 4.24
N ARG A 53 11.28 6.86 4.94
CA ARG A 53 12.09 7.95 5.52
C ARG A 53 13.20 7.43 6.42
N LYS A 54 12.89 6.45 7.28
CA LYS A 54 13.89 5.83 8.15
C LYS A 54 14.90 5.01 7.37
N ARG A 55 14.45 4.26 6.35
CA ARG A 55 15.29 3.36 5.54
C ARG A 55 16.26 4.12 4.64
N TRP A 56 15.79 5.15 3.92
CA TRP A 56 16.58 5.80 2.87
C TRP A 56 17.05 7.21 3.21
N LYS A 57 16.58 7.82 4.32
CA LYS A 57 16.92 9.20 4.74
C LYS A 57 16.67 10.30 3.69
N LYS A 58 16.11 9.96 2.53
CA LYS A 58 15.89 10.80 1.34
C LYS A 58 14.49 10.55 0.74
N ALA A 59 13.45 10.48 1.56
CA ALA A 59 12.10 10.39 0.99
C ALA A 59 11.71 11.74 0.39
N VAL A 60 11.96 11.91 -0.91
CA VAL A 60 11.53 13.08 -1.70
C VAL A 60 10.01 13.13 -1.81
N ILE A 61 9.35 11.98 -1.73
CA ILE A 61 7.91 11.83 -1.96
C ILE A 61 7.09 12.31 -0.76
N THR A 62 6.05 13.07 -1.05
CA THR A 62 5.08 13.56 -0.07
C THR A 62 4.06 12.47 0.31
N GLY A 63 3.36 12.66 1.42
CA GLY A 63 2.25 11.77 1.79
C GLY A 63 1.12 11.74 0.75
N VAL A 64 1.00 12.75 -0.11
CA VAL A 64 0.06 12.77 -1.23
C VAL A 64 0.52 11.81 -2.34
N GLY A 65 1.82 11.83 -2.69
CA GLY A 65 2.39 10.92 -3.68
C GLY A 65 2.23 9.45 -3.29
N TYR A 66 2.46 9.09 -2.02
CA TYR A 66 2.20 7.74 -1.54
C TYR A 66 0.72 7.34 -1.66
N LYS A 67 -0.22 8.23 -1.31
CA LYS A 67 -1.64 7.93 -1.47
C LYS A 67 -2.02 7.71 -2.93
N GLN A 68 -1.51 8.52 -3.85
CA GLN A 68 -1.75 8.35 -5.28
C GLN A 68 -1.19 7.02 -5.78
N ALA A 69 0.08 6.72 -5.51
CA ALA A 69 0.71 5.48 -5.96
C ALA A 69 0.00 4.22 -5.40
N ILE A 70 -0.41 4.26 -4.13
CA ILE A 70 -1.18 3.17 -3.54
C ILE A 70 -2.57 3.09 -4.19
N HIS A 71 -3.26 4.22 -4.40
CA HIS A 71 -4.55 4.24 -5.06
C HIS A 71 -4.47 3.65 -6.47
N ASP A 72 -3.47 4.02 -7.25
CA ASP A 72 -3.24 3.50 -8.60
C ASP A 72 -3.02 1.98 -8.59
N ALA A 73 -2.32 1.45 -7.58
CA ALA A 73 -2.20 0.01 -7.37
C ALA A 73 -3.56 -0.65 -7.06
N VAL A 74 -4.41 0.01 -6.26
CA VAL A 74 -5.79 -0.45 -5.99
C VAL A 74 -6.72 -0.27 -7.20
N VAL A 75 -6.43 0.60 -8.14
CA VAL A 75 -7.20 0.69 -9.40
C VAL A 75 -6.79 -0.43 -10.36
N LYS A 76 -5.50 -0.79 -10.37
CA LYS A 76 -4.94 -1.79 -11.27
C LYS A 76 -5.16 -3.24 -10.82
N HIS A 77 -5.24 -3.51 -9.52
CA HIS A 77 -5.42 -4.90 -9.05
C HIS A 77 -6.82 -5.44 -9.39
N THR A 78 -6.89 -6.74 -9.54
CA THR A 78 -8.09 -7.48 -9.96
C THR A 78 -8.91 -8.02 -8.80
N GLY A 79 -8.56 -7.66 -7.57
CA GLY A 79 -9.21 -8.17 -6.34
C GLY A 79 -8.55 -9.43 -5.76
N VAL A 80 -7.64 -10.05 -6.51
CA VAL A 80 -6.83 -11.19 -6.05
C VAL A 80 -5.41 -10.77 -5.71
N ASP A 81 -4.73 -11.59 -4.92
CA ASP A 81 -3.29 -11.55 -4.69
C ASP A 81 -2.55 -11.96 -5.99
N PRO A 82 -1.64 -11.13 -6.52
CA PRO A 82 -0.99 -11.38 -7.80
C PRO A 82 0.01 -12.54 -7.80
N TYR A 83 0.43 -13.03 -6.62
CA TYR A 83 1.40 -14.11 -6.47
C TYR A 83 0.72 -15.46 -6.30
N SER A 84 -0.37 -15.48 -5.52
CA SER A 84 -1.07 -16.73 -5.17
C SER A 84 -2.39 -16.92 -5.92
N GLY A 85 -2.93 -15.88 -6.54
CA GLY A 85 -4.24 -15.90 -7.20
C GLY A 85 -5.43 -15.97 -6.24
N LYS A 86 -5.20 -15.95 -4.92
CA LYS A 86 -6.27 -16.01 -3.91
C LYS A 86 -6.98 -14.66 -3.78
N ASP A 87 -8.27 -14.70 -3.47
CA ASP A 87 -9.06 -13.48 -3.22
C ASP A 87 -8.54 -12.70 -2.00
N LEU A 88 -8.38 -11.39 -2.19
CA LEU A 88 -8.11 -10.47 -1.08
C LEU A 88 -9.40 -10.19 -0.30
N ASN A 89 -9.34 -10.32 1.01
CA ASN A 89 -10.48 -10.11 1.90
C ASN A 89 -10.55 -8.67 2.39
N TRP A 90 -11.06 -7.78 1.54
CA TRP A 90 -11.27 -6.37 1.86
C TRP A 90 -12.25 -6.13 3.02
N LYS A 91 -13.12 -7.08 3.36
CA LYS A 91 -14.00 -6.94 4.53
C LYS A 91 -13.23 -6.94 5.86
N GLN A 92 -11.98 -7.39 5.85
CA GLN A 92 -11.11 -7.35 7.03
C GLN A 92 -10.49 -5.97 7.28
N LEU A 93 -10.71 -4.98 6.41
CA LEU A 93 -10.22 -3.62 6.63
C LEU A 93 -10.65 -3.12 8.01
N HIS A 94 -9.68 -2.71 8.83
CA HIS A 94 -9.84 -2.20 10.21
C HIS A 94 -10.30 -3.21 11.27
N THR A 95 -10.47 -4.48 10.94
CA THR A 95 -10.86 -5.52 11.91
C THR A 95 -9.68 -6.11 12.69
N TYR A 96 -8.44 -5.87 12.23
CA TYR A 96 -7.24 -6.31 12.93
C TYR A 96 -7.04 -5.57 14.24
N ASN A 97 -6.91 -6.31 15.34
CA ASN A 97 -6.75 -5.82 16.70
C ASN A 97 -5.37 -6.22 17.25
N ASN A 98 -4.57 -5.22 17.62
CA ASN A 98 -3.21 -5.41 18.11
C ASN A 98 -3.15 -6.10 19.48
N GLU A 99 -4.13 -5.90 20.35
CA GLU A 99 -4.18 -6.55 21.67
C GLU A 99 -4.50 -8.04 21.53
N GLN A 100 -5.50 -8.37 20.71
CA GLN A 100 -5.82 -9.75 20.36
C GLN A 100 -4.65 -10.44 19.65
N SER A 101 -3.95 -9.71 18.77
CA SER A 101 -2.73 -10.25 18.15
C SER A 101 -1.63 -10.57 19.16
N LYS A 102 -1.43 -9.75 20.20
CA LYS A 102 -0.44 -10.03 21.25
C LYS A 102 -0.82 -11.25 22.07
N ALA A 103 -2.11 -11.43 22.37
CA ALA A 103 -2.62 -12.56 23.15
C ALA A 103 -2.65 -13.87 22.34
N GLY A 104 -3.14 -13.82 21.09
CA GLY A 104 -3.38 -14.99 20.24
C GLY A 104 -2.24 -15.34 19.27
N GLY A 105 -1.20 -14.50 19.18
CA GLY A 105 0.03 -14.78 18.44
C GLY A 105 -0.19 -15.15 16.97
N SER A 106 0.46 -16.23 16.53
CA SER A 106 0.39 -16.72 15.14
C SER A 106 -1.00 -17.23 14.77
N THR A 107 -1.74 -17.85 15.70
CA THR A 107 -3.10 -18.35 15.46
C THR A 107 -4.02 -17.19 15.08
N TYR A 108 -4.00 -16.09 15.82
CA TYR A 108 -4.77 -14.90 15.50
C TYR A 108 -4.42 -14.32 14.13
N LYS A 109 -3.12 -14.22 13.81
CA LYS A 109 -2.66 -13.65 12.54
C LYS A 109 -3.14 -14.45 11.33
N ARG A 110 -3.28 -15.77 11.45
CA ARG A 110 -3.74 -16.64 10.36
C ARG A 110 -5.14 -16.30 9.86
N ASP A 111 -6.00 -15.78 10.73
CA ASP A 111 -7.35 -15.35 10.35
C ASP A 111 -7.31 -14.14 9.39
N PHE A 112 -6.19 -13.43 9.33
CA PHE A 112 -5.96 -12.25 8.49
C PHE A 112 -5.04 -12.52 7.30
N ASN A 113 -4.83 -13.80 6.94
CA ASN A 113 -3.96 -14.18 5.83
C ASN A 113 -4.32 -13.44 4.53
N GLN A 114 -5.60 -13.28 4.24
CA GLN A 114 -6.09 -12.59 3.04
C GLN A 114 -6.32 -11.08 3.23
N LEU A 115 -5.91 -10.49 4.35
CA LEU A 115 -6.03 -9.05 4.57
C LEU A 115 -5.22 -8.29 3.49
N PRO A 116 -5.83 -7.35 2.75
CA PRO A 116 -5.11 -6.56 1.76
C PRO A 116 -3.99 -5.73 2.41
N THR A 117 -2.78 -5.92 1.92
CA THR A 117 -1.62 -5.09 2.23
C THR A 117 -0.97 -4.59 0.93
N ILE A 118 0.09 -3.80 1.09
CA ILE A 118 0.86 -3.25 -0.02
C ILE A 118 2.33 -3.57 0.19
N ASP A 119 3.05 -3.79 -0.91
CA ASP A 119 4.51 -3.90 -0.94
C ASP A 119 5.09 -3.02 -2.05
N HIS A 120 6.37 -2.69 -1.93
CA HIS A 120 7.08 -2.00 -3.00
C HIS A 120 7.46 -2.99 -4.10
N VAL A 121 7.17 -2.62 -5.34
CA VAL A 121 7.73 -3.29 -6.52
C VAL A 121 9.21 -2.91 -6.69
N ASN A 122 9.58 -1.67 -6.32
CA ASN A 122 10.95 -1.17 -6.33
C ASN A 122 11.47 -0.89 -4.91
N ASN A 123 12.49 -1.64 -4.47
CA ASN A 123 13.07 -1.52 -3.12
C ASN A 123 14.14 -0.41 -3.01
N GLU A 124 13.96 0.70 -3.71
CA GLU A 124 14.93 1.79 -3.80
C GLU A 124 14.31 3.16 -3.53
N ALA A 125 15.13 4.12 -3.12
CA ALA A 125 14.70 5.50 -2.92
C ALA A 125 14.37 6.16 -4.27
N THR A 126 13.08 6.34 -4.55
CA THR A 126 12.58 6.93 -5.79
C THR A 126 11.65 8.11 -5.48
N GLU A 127 11.39 8.95 -6.48
CA GLU A 127 10.34 9.98 -6.45
C GLU A 127 8.98 9.43 -6.89
N ASN A 128 8.96 8.23 -7.47
CA ASN A 128 7.77 7.57 -7.99
C ASN A 128 7.73 6.13 -7.45
N PRO A 129 7.22 5.92 -6.22
CA PRO A 129 7.19 4.60 -5.63
C PRO A 129 6.13 3.78 -6.38
N VAL A 130 6.45 2.52 -6.68
CA VAL A 130 5.49 1.63 -7.33
C VAL A 130 5.06 0.60 -6.29
N PHE A 131 3.76 0.54 -6.05
CA PHE A 131 3.17 -0.42 -5.13
C PHE A 131 2.41 -1.50 -5.87
N GLU A 132 2.33 -2.65 -5.23
CA GLU A 132 1.39 -3.71 -5.57
C GLU A 132 0.51 -4.03 -4.37
N ILE A 133 -0.70 -4.55 -4.63
CA ILE A 133 -1.61 -5.01 -3.60
C ILE A 133 -1.52 -6.52 -3.51
N LEU A 134 -1.27 -7.04 -2.31
CA LEU A 134 -1.08 -8.46 -2.05
C LEU A 134 -1.69 -8.84 -0.70
N SER A 135 -1.82 -10.14 -0.46
CA SER A 135 -2.28 -10.69 0.81
C SER A 135 -1.22 -10.53 1.87
N TRP A 136 -1.64 -10.44 3.13
CA TRP A 136 -0.70 -10.41 4.25
C TRP A 136 0.11 -11.71 4.30
N GLU A 137 -0.51 -12.86 4.09
CA GLU A 137 0.16 -14.17 4.07
C GLU A 137 1.37 -14.18 3.11
N VAL A 138 1.16 -13.77 1.86
CA VAL A 138 2.24 -13.72 0.87
C VAL A 138 3.29 -12.68 1.26
N ASN A 139 2.87 -11.48 1.70
CA ASN A 139 3.80 -10.43 2.09
C ASN A 139 4.70 -10.84 3.26
N ASP A 140 4.14 -11.53 4.26
CA ASP A 140 4.86 -12.00 5.44
C ASP A 140 5.84 -13.12 5.08
N ALA A 141 5.42 -14.05 4.21
CA ALA A 141 6.26 -15.15 3.73
C ALA A 141 7.39 -14.69 2.79
N LYS A 142 7.09 -13.77 1.87
CA LYS A 142 8.05 -13.20 0.92
C LYS A 142 9.11 -12.36 1.64
N ASN A 143 8.71 -11.59 2.66
CA ASN A 143 9.59 -10.69 3.40
C ASN A 143 10.42 -9.81 2.43
N ASP A 144 11.73 -9.65 2.65
CA ASP A 144 12.61 -8.83 1.80
C ASP A 144 13.03 -9.51 0.47
N MET A 145 12.54 -10.72 0.15
CA MET A 145 12.85 -11.38 -1.13
C MET A 145 12.22 -10.63 -2.32
N SER A 146 12.88 -10.70 -3.48
CA SER A 146 12.22 -10.35 -4.75
C SER A 146 11.15 -11.38 -5.10
N HIS A 147 10.24 -11.03 -6.01
CA HIS A 147 9.24 -11.97 -6.51
C HIS A 147 9.90 -13.23 -7.09
N ASP A 148 10.87 -13.07 -7.99
CA ASP A 148 11.55 -14.20 -8.64
C ASP A 148 12.24 -15.11 -7.62
N SER A 149 12.95 -14.54 -6.64
CA SER A 149 13.60 -15.33 -5.59
C SER A 149 12.59 -16.07 -4.71
N PHE A 150 11.44 -15.45 -4.42
CA PHE A 150 10.38 -16.10 -3.65
C PHE A 150 9.75 -17.28 -4.41
N VAL A 151 9.50 -17.11 -5.72
CA VAL A 151 8.98 -18.18 -6.59
C VAL A 151 9.97 -19.34 -6.68
N GLU A 152 11.26 -19.07 -6.88
CA GLU A 152 12.29 -20.12 -6.94
C GLU A 152 12.43 -20.88 -5.61
N LEU A 153 12.30 -20.18 -4.47
CA LEU A 153 12.25 -20.83 -3.17
C LEU A 153 11.03 -21.75 -3.04
N CYS A 154 9.85 -21.29 -3.42
CA CYS A 154 8.62 -22.10 -3.40
C CYS A 154 8.76 -23.36 -4.27
N LYS A 155 9.31 -23.24 -5.48
CA LYS A 155 9.58 -24.39 -6.37
C LYS A 155 10.54 -25.39 -5.74
N THR A 156 11.62 -24.89 -5.14
CA THR A 156 12.62 -25.72 -4.46
C THR A 156 12.01 -26.52 -3.31
N ILE A 157 11.18 -25.88 -2.48
CA ILE A 157 10.47 -26.52 -1.37
C ILE A 157 9.50 -27.58 -1.88
N ALA A 158 8.72 -27.28 -2.93
CA ALA A 158 7.77 -28.21 -3.53
C ALA A 158 8.47 -29.46 -4.09
N ALA A 159 9.53 -29.29 -4.88
CA ALA A 159 10.31 -30.38 -5.44
C ALA A 159 10.95 -31.27 -4.36
N HIS A 160 11.39 -30.68 -3.23
CA HIS A 160 11.92 -31.44 -2.10
C HIS A 160 10.82 -32.25 -1.38
N LYS A 161 9.62 -31.69 -1.26
CA LYS A 161 8.46 -32.38 -0.67
C LYS A 161 8.06 -33.61 -1.49
N GLU A 162 8.03 -33.48 -2.82
CA GLU A 162 7.73 -34.60 -3.74
C GLU A 162 8.75 -35.72 -3.63
N LYS A 163 10.06 -35.40 -3.56
CA LYS A 163 11.13 -36.39 -3.35
C LYS A 163 11.09 -37.10 -2.00
N LYS A 164 10.41 -36.51 -1.00
CA LYS A 164 10.29 -37.03 0.36
C LYS A 164 8.97 -37.75 0.63
N GLN A 165 8.05 -37.79 -0.33
CA GLN A 165 6.86 -38.64 -0.20
C GLN A 165 7.30 -40.11 -0.34
N PRO A 166 7.10 -40.95 0.70
CA PRO A 166 7.39 -42.38 0.63
C PRO A 166 6.48 -43.12 -0.36
#